data_AF-A0A7M3X4M0-F1
#
_entry.id   AF-A0A7M3X4M0-F1
#
_cell.length_a   1.000
_cell.length_b   1.000
_cell.length_c   1.000
_cell.angle_alpha   90.00
_cell.angle_beta   90.00
_cell.angle_gamma   90.00
#
_symmetry.space_group_name_H-M   'P 1'
#
loop_
_entity.id
_entity.type
_entity.pdbx_description
1 polymer ?
#
loop_
_entity_poly.entity_id
_entity_poly.type
_entity_poly.pdbx_seq_one_letter_code
_entity_poly.pdbx_strand_id
1 'polypeptide(L)'
;MLQELDAPLIADRRPILLQGELANPYRLQEMNMGPLPLLTVRLEGICRTWADGLDPRDAYPGIHHVTLARTPGWWERSHLGLASKEQLKLIREWLDNGVRSTWRPVKLGEGGVRFEHDSKLEPPSSSDVEWDGTNERVSIDAPPPTGPSISLDELLVVVHTRQGCYNHRGRLARCVHMHQRPFHEGLFRKGSSHRWNEILTLR
;
A
#
# COMPACT_ATOMS: atom_id res chain seq x y z
N MET A 1 -11.50 -1.95 25.77
CA MET A 1 -11.23 -0.93 24.72
C MET A 1 -12.29 -0.85 23.63
N LEU A 2 -12.49 -1.80 22.70
CA LEU A 2 -13.51 -1.62 21.62
C LEU A 2 -14.96 -1.58 22.14
N GLN A 3 -15.30 -2.45 23.10
CA GLN A 3 -16.61 -2.45 23.74
C GLN A 3 -16.88 -1.17 24.54
N GLU A 4 -15.85 -0.60 25.18
CA GLU A 4 -15.95 0.69 25.89
C GLU A 4 -16.20 1.86 24.94
N LEU A 5 -15.84 1.71 23.67
CA LEU A 5 -16.03 2.71 22.62
C LEU A 5 -17.31 2.47 21.80
N ASP A 6 -18.17 1.53 22.22
CA ASP A 6 -19.37 1.10 21.47
C ASP A 6 -19.06 0.77 19.99
N ALA A 7 -17.89 0.18 19.74
CA ALA A 7 -17.38 -0.10 18.41
C ALA A 7 -17.51 -1.59 18.05
N PRO A 8 -17.63 -1.93 16.75
CA PRO A 8 -17.68 -3.32 16.30
C PRO A 8 -16.51 -4.16 16.84
N LEU A 9 -16.79 -5.41 17.20
CA LEU A 9 -15.80 -6.34 17.78
C LEU A 9 -14.79 -6.81 16.73
N ILE A 10 -13.69 -7.41 17.18
CA ILE A 10 -12.66 -7.98 16.29
C ILE A 10 -13.23 -9.05 15.35
N ALA A 11 -14.20 -9.85 15.83
CA ALA A 11 -14.86 -10.88 15.03
C ALA A 11 -15.62 -10.33 13.81
N ASP A 12 -16.05 -9.07 13.86
CA ASP A 12 -16.82 -8.40 12.81
C ASP A 12 -15.95 -7.59 11.85
N ARG A 13 -14.62 -7.73 11.96
CA ARG A 13 -13.63 -6.92 11.25
C ARG A 13 -12.83 -7.77 10.27
N ARG A 14 -12.38 -7.13 9.19
CA ARG A 14 -11.50 -7.75 8.19
C ARG A 14 -10.18 -7.01 8.11
N PRO A 15 -9.06 -7.73 7.97
CA PRO A 15 -7.77 -7.10 7.78
C PRO A 15 -7.71 -6.42 6.42
N ILE A 16 -7.28 -5.15 6.42
CA ILE A 16 -7.01 -4.36 5.21
C ILE A 16 -5.60 -3.76 5.31
N LEU A 17 -4.82 -3.86 4.24
CA LEU A 17 -3.54 -3.19 4.15
C LEU A 17 -3.78 -1.68 3.96
N LEU A 18 -3.20 -0.86 4.82
CA LEU A 18 -3.31 0.59 4.73
C LEU A 18 -2.19 1.13 3.84
N GLN A 19 -2.58 1.77 2.74
CA GLN A 19 -1.68 2.28 1.71
C GLN A 19 -1.96 3.77 1.45
N GLY A 20 -0.90 4.53 1.16
CA GLY A 20 -1.02 5.94 0.81
C GLY A 20 -1.77 6.73 1.88
N GLU A 21 -2.83 7.41 1.47
CA GLU A 21 -3.66 8.19 2.39
C GLU A 21 -4.29 7.35 3.52
N LEU A 22 -4.60 6.06 3.29
CA LEU A 22 -5.15 5.20 4.34
C LEU A 22 -4.14 4.88 5.44
N ALA A 23 -2.85 5.03 5.16
CA ALA A 23 -1.79 4.89 6.16
C ALA A 23 -1.53 6.19 6.95
N ASN A 24 -2.26 7.28 6.65
CA ASN A 24 -2.15 8.55 7.36
C ASN A 24 -3.28 8.68 8.40
N PRO A 25 -2.98 8.71 9.71
CA PRO A 25 -3.99 8.86 10.76
C PRO A 25 -4.87 10.10 10.61
N TYR A 26 -4.33 11.22 10.11
CA TYR A 26 -5.12 12.43 9.88
C TYR A 26 -6.19 12.22 8.80
N ARG A 27 -5.86 11.47 7.73
CA ARG A 27 -6.82 11.13 6.68
C ARG A 27 -7.90 10.19 7.18
N LEU A 28 -7.52 9.19 7.99
CA LEU A 28 -8.49 8.31 8.65
C LEU A 28 -9.45 9.11 9.56
N GLN A 29 -8.95 10.14 10.24
CA GLN A 29 -9.79 11.02 11.04
C GLN A 29 -10.73 11.89 10.18
N GLU A 30 -10.23 12.50 9.11
CA GLU A 30 -11.04 13.30 8.16
C GLU A 30 -12.14 12.46 7.50
N MET A 31 -11.86 11.18 7.22
CA MET A 31 -12.83 10.21 6.74
C MET A 31 -13.92 9.87 7.77
N ASN A 32 -13.77 10.29 9.02
CA ASN A 32 -14.58 9.84 10.15
C ASN A 32 -14.55 8.32 10.33
N MET A 33 -13.35 7.72 10.27
CA MET A 33 -13.18 6.27 10.34
C MET A 33 -13.66 5.66 11.67
N GLY A 34 -13.69 6.45 12.76
CA GLY A 34 -13.94 5.94 14.11
C GLY A 34 -12.84 4.95 14.56
N PRO A 35 -13.10 4.14 15.61
CA PRO A 35 -12.12 3.20 16.13
C PRO A 35 -11.71 2.13 15.11
N LEU A 36 -10.44 2.19 14.69
CA LEU A 36 -9.80 1.24 13.77
C LEU A 36 -8.53 0.69 14.42
N PRO A 37 -8.51 -0.57 14.89
CA PRO A 37 -7.29 -1.18 15.38
C PRO A 37 -6.23 -1.23 14.27
N LEU A 38 -5.03 -0.74 14.59
CA LEU A 38 -3.88 -0.70 13.70
C LEU A 38 -2.81 -1.67 14.20
N LEU A 39 -2.29 -2.49 13.29
CA LEU A 39 -1.25 -3.47 13.57
C LEU A 39 -0.08 -3.23 12.62
N THR A 40 1.12 -3.15 13.19
CA THR A 40 2.35 -3.04 12.40
C THR A 40 2.65 -4.35 11.70
N VAL A 41 2.91 -4.27 10.41
CA VAL A 41 3.26 -5.43 9.58
C VAL A 41 4.49 -5.13 8.75
N ARG A 42 5.15 -6.17 8.26
CA ARG A 42 6.14 -6.08 7.18
C ARG A 42 5.55 -6.68 5.91
N LEU A 43 5.81 -6.02 4.79
CA LEU A 43 5.62 -6.54 3.45
C LEU A 43 6.86 -7.34 3.04
N GLU A 44 6.68 -8.44 2.31
CA GLU A 44 7.75 -9.31 1.82
C GLU A 44 7.54 -9.58 0.32
N GLY A 45 8.59 -9.40 -0.50
CA GLY A 45 8.54 -9.65 -1.95
C GLY A 45 7.68 -8.66 -2.76
N ILE A 46 7.08 -7.67 -2.11
CA ILE A 46 6.28 -6.60 -2.70
C ILE A 46 6.61 -5.27 -2.00
N CYS A 47 6.54 -4.16 -2.73
CA CYS A 47 6.84 -2.83 -2.24
C CYS A 47 5.74 -1.83 -2.57
N ARG A 48 5.61 -0.78 -1.77
CA ARG A 48 4.78 0.39 -2.08
C ARG A 48 5.48 1.27 -3.10
N THR A 49 4.74 1.60 -4.15
CA THR A 49 5.19 2.44 -5.24
C THR A 49 4.18 3.54 -5.56
N TRP A 50 4.62 4.56 -6.29
CA TRP A 50 3.73 5.60 -6.77
C TRP A 50 2.93 5.13 -7.99
N ALA A 51 1.64 5.43 -8.01
CA ALA A 51 0.81 5.29 -9.20
C ALA A 51 1.05 6.45 -10.19
N ASP A 52 0.72 6.24 -11.47
CA ASP A 52 0.68 7.31 -12.50
C ASP A 52 -0.57 8.23 -12.35
N GLY A 53 -1.08 8.33 -11.13
CA GLY A 53 -2.34 8.95 -10.76
C GLY A 53 -2.16 10.11 -9.79
N LEU A 54 -3.07 11.07 -9.86
CA LEU A 54 -3.15 12.20 -8.95
C LEU A 54 -4.55 12.29 -8.35
N ASP A 55 -4.59 12.51 -7.05
CA ASP A 55 -5.74 12.92 -6.27
C ASP A 55 -5.82 14.45 -6.20
N PRO A 56 -6.85 15.07 -6.79
CA PRO A 56 -6.95 16.52 -6.84
C PRO A 56 -7.59 17.15 -5.59
N ARG A 57 -7.98 16.38 -4.56
CA ARG A 57 -8.78 16.90 -3.42
C ARG A 57 -8.10 18.03 -2.66
N ASP A 58 -6.82 17.90 -2.36
CA ASP A 58 -6.15 18.75 -1.37
C ASP A 58 -5.04 19.64 -1.94
N ALA A 59 -4.62 19.39 -3.17
CA ALA A 59 -3.48 20.08 -3.76
C ALA A 59 -3.64 20.20 -5.28
N TYR A 60 -3.02 21.24 -5.84
CA TYR A 60 -2.81 21.37 -7.27
C TYR A 60 -1.33 21.13 -7.59
N PRO A 61 -0.98 20.21 -8.51
CA PRO A 61 -1.88 19.44 -9.37
C PRO A 61 -2.45 18.15 -8.74
N GLY A 62 -2.08 17.81 -7.50
CA GLY A 62 -2.66 16.69 -6.73
C GLY A 62 -1.64 15.92 -5.90
N ILE A 63 -2.12 14.90 -5.18
CA ILE A 63 -1.30 13.95 -4.39
C ILE A 63 -1.26 12.60 -5.13
N HIS A 64 -0.11 11.93 -5.14
CA HIS A 64 0.03 10.67 -5.87
C HIS A 64 -0.54 9.54 -5.04
N HIS A 65 -1.33 8.69 -5.69
CA HIS A 65 -1.79 7.47 -5.05
C HIS A 65 -0.61 6.52 -4.84
N VAL A 66 -0.66 5.78 -3.74
CA VAL A 66 0.28 4.68 -3.47
C VAL A 66 -0.37 3.40 -3.93
N THR A 67 0.45 2.54 -4.54
CA THR A 67 0.06 1.23 -4.99
C THR A 67 1.13 0.20 -4.63
N LEU A 68 1.00 -1.05 -5.08
CA LEU A 68 1.99 -2.11 -4.86
C LEU A 68 2.62 -2.58 -6.16
N ALA A 69 3.86 -3.04 -6.06
CA ALA A 69 4.55 -3.74 -7.13
C ALA A 69 5.39 -4.89 -6.57
N ARG A 70 5.52 -5.96 -7.35
CA ARG A 70 6.44 -7.07 -7.08
C ARG A 70 7.88 -6.57 -7.03
N THR A 71 8.63 -7.00 -6.02
CA THR A 71 10.09 -6.85 -5.95
C THR A 71 10.61 -8.03 -5.12
N PRO A 72 11.07 -9.12 -5.76
CA PRO A 72 11.58 -10.28 -5.04
C PRO A 72 12.69 -9.89 -4.06
N GLY A 73 12.68 -10.49 -2.87
CA GLY A 73 13.62 -10.19 -1.79
C GLY A 73 13.39 -8.86 -1.06
N TRP A 74 12.39 -8.05 -1.46
CA TRP A 74 12.07 -6.81 -0.77
C TRP A 74 11.45 -7.04 0.62
N TRP A 75 11.71 -6.13 1.56
CA TRP A 75 10.95 -5.99 2.79
C TRP A 75 10.70 -4.52 3.12
N GLU A 76 9.55 -4.20 3.71
CA GLU A 76 9.32 -2.87 4.30
C GLU A 76 8.22 -2.90 5.35
N ARG A 77 8.29 -1.99 6.33
CA ARG A 77 7.23 -1.82 7.32
C ARG A 77 6.01 -1.10 6.73
N SER A 78 4.83 -1.59 7.10
CA SER A 78 3.53 -1.02 6.77
C SER A 78 2.55 -1.22 7.92
N HIS A 79 1.28 -0.88 7.70
CA HIS A 79 0.22 -1.01 8.68
C HIS A 79 -0.97 -1.75 8.11
N LEU A 80 -1.59 -2.55 8.96
CA LEU A 80 -2.84 -3.25 8.71
C LEU A 80 -3.92 -2.64 9.61
N GLY A 81 -5.08 -2.33 9.03
CA GLY A 81 -6.27 -1.96 9.77
C GLY A 81 -7.22 -3.14 9.91
N LEU A 82 -7.89 -3.26 11.06
CA LEU A 82 -9.01 -4.21 11.22
C LEU A 82 -10.34 -3.47 11.03
N ALA A 83 -10.81 -3.42 9.79
CA ALA A 83 -11.96 -2.60 9.40
C ALA A 83 -13.29 -3.37 9.49
N SER A 84 -14.33 -2.74 10.04
CA SER A 84 -15.71 -3.25 9.97
C SER A 84 -16.25 -3.14 8.54
N LYS A 85 -17.41 -3.76 8.28
CA LYS A 85 -18.09 -3.66 6.98
C LYS A 85 -18.42 -2.21 6.60
N GLU A 86 -18.85 -1.41 7.56
CA GLU A 86 -19.20 0.00 7.39
C GLU A 86 -17.94 0.83 7.07
N GLN A 87 -16.85 0.59 7.81
CA GLN A 87 -15.55 1.22 7.54
C GLN A 87 -15.03 0.86 6.14
N LEU A 88 -15.18 -0.38 5.68
CA LEU A 88 -14.79 -0.78 4.32
C LEU A 88 -15.60 -0.06 3.23
N LYS A 89 -16.91 0.20 3.45
CA LYS A 89 -17.72 0.99 2.52
C LYS A 89 -17.23 2.44 2.47
N LEU A 90 -16.96 3.02 3.63
CA LEU A 90 -16.44 4.37 3.77
C LEU A 90 -15.09 4.55 3.08
N ILE A 91 -14.18 3.58 3.26
CA ILE A 91 -12.88 3.55 2.56
C ILE A 91 -13.08 3.60 1.05
N ARG A 92 -13.95 2.75 0.51
CA ARG A 92 -14.22 2.71 -0.93
C ARG A 92 -14.82 4.02 -1.43
N GLU A 93 -15.82 4.56 -0.73
CA GLU A 93 -16.49 5.81 -1.11
C GLU A 93 -15.54 7.00 -1.09
N TRP A 94 -14.68 7.07 -0.08
CA TRP A 94 -13.64 8.10 0.02
C TRP A 94 -12.65 8.01 -1.15
N LEU A 95 -12.10 6.82 -1.39
CA LEU A 95 -11.11 6.62 -2.46
C LEU A 95 -11.69 6.88 -3.86
N ASP A 96 -12.94 6.49 -4.10
CA ASP A 96 -13.62 6.71 -5.38
C ASP A 96 -13.79 8.21 -5.68
N ASN A 97 -13.85 9.07 -4.64
CA ASN A 97 -13.93 10.53 -4.74
C ASN A 97 -14.96 11.00 -5.80
N GLY A 98 -16.17 10.43 -5.73
CA GLY A 98 -17.27 10.73 -6.67
C GLY A 98 -17.19 10.02 -8.03
N VAL A 99 -16.05 9.40 -8.37
CA VAL A 99 -15.89 8.59 -9.58
C VAL A 99 -16.00 7.11 -9.21
N ARG A 100 -17.18 6.54 -9.43
CA ARG A 100 -17.47 5.15 -9.04
C ARG A 100 -16.49 4.16 -9.67
N SER A 101 -16.12 3.15 -8.87
CA SER A 101 -15.37 1.97 -9.30
C SER A 101 -13.99 2.30 -9.87
N THR A 102 -13.33 3.35 -9.34
CA THR A 102 -11.91 3.60 -9.63
C THR A 102 -11.03 2.78 -8.70
N TRP A 103 -11.52 2.42 -7.52
CA TRP A 103 -10.84 1.54 -6.58
C TRP A 103 -11.53 0.21 -6.39
N ARG A 104 -10.73 -0.85 -6.25
CA ARG A 104 -11.23 -2.20 -6.01
C ARG A 104 -10.51 -2.84 -4.81
N PRO A 105 -11.25 -3.44 -3.87
CA PRO A 105 -10.65 -4.35 -2.90
C PRO A 105 -10.30 -5.68 -3.61
N VAL A 106 -9.07 -6.14 -3.43
CA VAL A 106 -8.51 -7.34 -4.07
C VAL A 106 -7.74 -8.19 -3.07
N LYS A 107 -7.50 -9.44 -3.44
CA LYS A 107 -6.60 -10.36 -2.74
C LYS A 107 -5.27 -10.39 -3.50
N LEU A 108 -4.17 -10.44 -2.75
CA LEU A 108 -2.85 -10.59 -3.35
C LEU A 108 -2.63 -12.04 -3.74
N GLY A 109 -2.11 -12.26 -4.95
CA GLY A 109 -1.70 -13.58 -5.43
C GLY A 109 -0.26 -13.93 -5.12
N GLU A 110 0.51 -12.98 -4.61
CA GLU A 110 1.95 -13.07 -4.38
C GLU A 110 2.43 -12.14 -3.25
N GLY A 111 3.71 -12.27 -2.91
CA GLY A 111 4.32 -11.58 -1.78
C GLY A 111 3.97 -12.23 -0.44
N GLY A 112 4.27 -11.51 0.64
CA GLY A 112 3.96 -11.90 2.00
C GLY A 112 3.63 -10.69 2.87
N VAL A 113 2.78 -10.90 3.87
CA VAL A 113 2.51 -9.92 4.91
C VAL A 113 2.61 -10.62 6.25
N ARG A 114 3.28 -9.99 7.20
CA ARG A 114 3.61 -10.59 8.50
C ARG A 114 3.56 -9.53 9.58
N PHE A 115 3.18 -9.90 10.81
CA PHE A 115 3.32 -8.99 11.95
C PHE A 115 4.77 -8.61 12.20
N GLU A 116 4.99 -7.33 12.48
CA GLU A 116 6.32 -6.77 12.74
C GLU A 116 6.34 -6.10 14.10
N HIS A 117 7.33 -6.48 14.91
CA HIS A 117 7.52 -6.02 16.29
C HIS A 117 8.81 -5.21 16.43
N ASP A 118 9.73 -5.29 15.46
CA ASP A 118 10.89 -4.42 15.38
C ASP A 118 10.48 -3.05 14.81
N SER A 119 10.44 -2.06 15.71
CA SER A 119 10.21 -0.66 15.36
C SER A 119 11.38 0.01 14.65
N LYS A 120 12.49 -0.71 14.43
CA LYS A 120 13.69 -0.26 13.72
C LYS A 120 13.97 -1.04 12.42
N LEU A 121 13.05 -1.91 11.98
CA LEU A 121 13.13 -2.52 10.66
C LEU A 121 13.17 -1.43 9.57
N GLU A 122 14.30 -1.28 8.90
CA GLU A 122 14.49 -0.41 7.74
C GLU A 122 14.32 -1.23 6.44
N PRO A 123 13.72 -0.66 5.38
CA PRO A 123 13.67 -1.31 4.07
C PRO A 123 15.06 -1.37 3.43
N PRO A 124 15.27 -2.22 2.39
CA PRO A 124 16.47 -2.17 1.57
C PRO A 124 16.71 -0.76 1.02
N SER A 125 17.97 -0.37 0.91
CA SER A 125 18.37 0.92 0.32
C SER A 125 18.21 0.92 -1.20
N SER A 126 18.31 2.09 -1.83
CA SER A 126 18.25 2.19 -3.29
C SER A 126 19.43 1.49 -3.98
N SER A 127 20.59 1.38 -3.32
CA SER A 127 21.76 0.66 -3.82
C SER A 127 21.63 -0.87 -3.75
N ASP A 128 20.72 -1.38 -2.92
CA ASP A 128 20.48 -2.83 -2.80
C ASP A 128 19.57 -3.37 -3.91
N VAL A 129 18.99 -2.48 -4.72
CA VAL A 129 18.08 -2.84 -5.81
C VAL A 129 18.88 -3.17 -7.07
N GLU A 130 18.84 -4.44 -7.45
CA GLU A 130 19.36 -4.94 -8.73
C GLU A 130 18.29 -4.84 -9.82
N TRP A 131 18.71 -4.58 -11.05
CA TRP A 131 17.83 -4.56 -12.23
C TRP A 131 18.44 -5.36 -13.36
N ASP A 132 17.72 -6.37 -13.85
CA ASP A 132 18.18 -7.25 -14.94
C ASP A 132 17.78 -6.75 -16.34
N GLY A 133 17.24 -5.53 -16.43
CA GLY A 133 16.66 -4.94 -17.64
C GLY A 133 15.14 -5.15 -17.77
N THR A 134 14.55 -6.04 -16.97
CA THR A 134 13.11 -6.32 -16.94
C THR A 134 12.53 -6.24 -15.54
N ASN A 135 13.16 -6.86 -14.55
CA ASN A 135 12.69 -6.99 -13.19
C ASN A 135 13.68 -6.36 -12.21
N GLU A 136 13.14 -5.77 -11.14
CA GLU A 136 13.91 -5.33 -9.99
C GLU A 136 13.82 -6.36 -8.86
N ARG A 137 14.95 -6.61 -8.19
CA ARG A 137 15.04 -7.51 -7.04
C ARG A 137 16.02 -6.99 -6.00
N VAL A 138 15.94 -7.57 -4.80
CA VAL A 138 16.91 -7.41 -3.72
C VAL A 138 17.48 -8.79 -3.40
N SER A 139 18.80 -8.92 -3.39
CA SER A 139 19.48 -10.21 -3.15
C SER A 139 20.10 -10.32 -1.76
N ILE A 140 20.19 -9.22 -1.02
CA ILE A 140 20.64 -9.25 0.37
C ILE A 140 19.60 -9.93 1.26
N ASP A 141 20.06 -10.56 2.33
CA ASP A 141 19.18 -11.29 3.26
C ASP A 141 18.30 -10.31 4.05
N ALA A 142 17.00 -10.61 4.07
CA ALA A 142 16.06 -9.88 4.89
C ALA A 142 16.32 -10.15 6.39
N PRO A 143 16.16 -9.14 7.27
CA PRO A 143 16.20 -9.37 8.71
C PRO A 143 15.21 -10.45 9.15
N PRO A 144 15.54 -11.26 10.18
CA PRO A 144 14.65 -12.30 10.66
C PRO A 144 13.26 -11.76 11.01
N PRO A 145 12.18 -12.46 10.61
CA PRO A 145 10.82 -12.07 10.96
C PRO A 145 10.58 -12.13 12.47
N THR A 146 9.86 -11.15 13.03
CA THR A 146 9.56 -11.13 14.47
C THR A 146 8.17 -11.65 14.84
N GLY A 147 7.24 -11.70 13.89
CA GLY A 147 5.84 -12.09 14.13
C GLY A 147 5.32 -13.13 13.13
N PRO A 148 4.10 -13.66 13.31
CA PRO A 148 3.54 -14.67 12.41
C PRO A 148 3.07 -14.08 11.07
N SER A 149 3.06 -14.92 10.03
CA SER A 149 2.55 -14.56 8.70
C SER A 149 1.03 -14.46 8.69
N ILE A 150 0.51 -13.56 7.87
CA ILE A 150 -0.92 -13.35 7.65
C ILE A 150 -1.30 -14.03 6.33
N SER A 151 -2.40 -14.80 6.33
CA SER A 151 -2.92 -15.36 5.09
C SER A 151 -3.37 -14.25 4.14
N LEU A 152 -2.86 -14.27 2.90
CA LEU A 152 -3.27 -13.31 1.86
C LEU A 152 -4.74 -13.49 1.48
N ASP A 153 -5.32 -14.68 1.70
CA ASP A 153 -6.74 -14.94 1.45
C ASP A 153 -7.64 -14.17 2.44
N GLU A 154 -7.12 -13.78 3.60
CA GLU A 154 -7.84 -12.98 4.60
C GLU A 154 -7.59 -11.48 4.43
N LEU A 155 -6.40 -11.08 3.96
CA LEU A 155 -6.02 -9.67 3.77
C LEU A 155 -6.73 -9.01 2.58
N LEU A 156 -7.32 -7.84 2.78
CA LEU A 156 -7.80 -6.98 1.71
C LEU A 156 -6.72 -5.95 1.35
N VAL A 157 -6.59 -5.66 0.07
CA VAL A 157 -5.75 -4.58 -0.46
C VAL A 157 -6.61 -3.75 -1.40
N VAL A 158 -6.49 -2.43 -1.36
CA VAL A 158 -7.21 -1.56 -2.29
C VAL A 158 -6.28 -1.12 -3.41
N VAL A 159 -6.73 -1.30 -4.64
CA VAL A 159 -5.93 -1.00 -5.83
C VAL A 159 -6.70 -0.09 -6.77
N HIS A 160 -6.00 0.87 -7.36
CA HIS A 160 -6.60 1.73 -8.37
C HIS A 160 -6.71 0.96 -9.69
N THR A 161 -7.92 0.82 -10.21
CA THR A 161 -8.24 -0.03 -11.36
C THR A 161 -7.82 0.55 -12.71
N ARG A 162 -7.65 1.88 -12.79
CA ARG A 162 -7.36 2.59 -14.04
C ARG A 162 -5.94 3.16 -14.13
N GLN A 163 -5.18 3.08 -13.05
CA GLN A 163 -3.85 3.68 -12.97
C GLN A 163 -2.93 2.63 -12.39
N GLY A 164 -1.98 2.19 -13.19
CA GLY A 164 -0.96 1.25 -12.73
C GLY A 164 0.15 1.95 -11.94
N CYS A 165 1.23 1.23 -11.70
CA CYS A 165 2.45 1.82 -11.14
C CYS A 165 3.09 2.75 -12.17
N TYR A 166 3.58 3.88 -11.71
CA TYR A 166 4.41 4.76 -12.52
C TYR A 166 5.63 3.99 -13.04
N ASN A 167 5.89 4.12 -14.34
CA ASN A 167 6.98 3.46 -15.03
C ASN A 167 8.11 4.48 -15.28
N HIS A 168 9.25 4.29 -14.63
CA HIS A 168 10.45 5.08 -14.89
C HIS A 168 11.42 4.29 -15.76
N ARG A 169 11.19 4.27 -17.09
CA ARG A 169 12.07 3.57 -18.05
C ARG A 169 12.30 2.10 -17.69
N GLY A 170 11.24 1.40 -17.29
CA GLY A 170 11.24 0.00 -16.85
C GLY A 170 11.46 -0.20 -15.35
N ARG A 171 11.68 0.88 -14.58
CA ARG A 171 11.98 0.82 -13.15
C ARG A 171 10.85 1.36 -12.28
N LEU A 172 10.82 0.90 -11.04
CA LEU A 172 9.82 1.29 -10.04
C LEU A 172 10.28 2.51 -9.24
N ALA A 173 9.34 3.40 -8.92
CA ALA A 173 9.55 4.49 -7.97
C ALA A 173 8.95 4.10 -6.61
N ARG A 174 9.80 3.64 -5.68
CA ARG A 174 9.39 3.19 -4.33
C ARG A 174 9.14 4.36 -3.40
N CYS A 175 8.04 4.31 -2.64
CA CYS A 175 7.65 5.39 -1.73
C CYS A 175 8.67 5.64 -0.61
N VAL A 176 9.40 4.60 -0.19
CA VAL A 176 10.43 4.71 0.87
C VAL A 176 11.73 5.35 0.37
N HIS A 177 12.01 5.28 -0.94
CA HIS A 177 13.23 5.86 -1.52
C HIS A 177 13.01 7.28 -2.04
N MET A 178 11.78 7.60 -2.44
CA MET A 178 11.44 8.89 -3.00
C MET A 178 10.06 9.32 -2.51
N HIS A 179 10.02 10.31 -1.63
CA HIS A 179 8.76 10.83 -1.09
C HIS A 179 7.96 11.62 -2.13
N GLN A 180 6.68 11.86 -1.81
CA GLN A 180 5.67 12.49 -2.65
C GLN A 180 6.16 13.70 -3.46
N ARG A 181 6.76 14.71 -2.79
CA ARG A 181 7.18 15.96 -3.43
C ARG A 181 8.38 15.76 -4.37
N PRO A 182 9.51 15.16 -3.94
CA PRO A 182 10.60 14.81 -4.84
C PRO A 182 10.18 13.94 -6.04
N PHE A 183 9.25 13.00 -5.83
CA PHE A 183 8.69 12.19 -6.91
C PHE A 183 7.95 13.07 -7.94
N HIS A 184 7.06 13.93 -7.48
CA HIS A 184 6.25 14.78 -8.35
C HIS A 184 7.11 15.76 -9.17
N GLU A 185 8.03 16.46 -8.51
CA GLU A 185 8.84 17.51 -9.13
C GLU A 185 9.98 16.94 -9.97
N GLY A 186 10.64 15.88 -9.48
CA GLY A 186 11.88 15.36 -10.05
C GLY A 186 11.69 14.25 -11.08
N LEU A 187 10.69 13.38 -10.89
CA LEU A 187 10.57 12.13 -11.66
C LEU A 187 9.29 12.04 -12.49
N PHE A 188 8.15 12.38 -11.89
CA PHE A 188 6.84 12.11 -12.46
C PHE A 188 6.64 12.80 -13.82
N ARG A 189 6.21 12.01 -14.81
CA ARG A 189 5.79 12.48 -16.13
C ARG A 189 4.55 11.68 -16.52
N LYS A 190 3.41 12.35 -16.63
CA LYS A 190 2.11 11.72 -16.89
C LYS A 190 2.14 10.83 -18.13
N GLY A 191 1.48 9.68 -18.05
CA GLY A 191 1.28 8.77 -19.18
C GLY A 191 2.32 7.66 -19.30
N SER A 192 3.17 7.51 -18.28
CA SER A 192 4.12 6.41 -18.18
C SER A 192 3.70 5.50 -17.03
N SER A 193 2.97 4.43 -17.35
CA SER A 193 2.54 3.43 -16.38
C SER A 193 2.78 2.01 -16.87
N HIS A 194 3.16 1.14 -15.94
CA HIS A 194 3.03 -0.30 -16.14
C HIS A 194 1.56 -0.68 -16.01
N ARG A 195 1.11 -1.71 -16.74
CA ARG A 195 -0.23 -2.24 -16.49
C ARG A 195 -0.26 -2.96 -15.15
N TRP A 196 -1.38 -2.85 -14.45
CA TRP A 196 -1.53 -3.40 -13.11
C TRP A 196 -1.19 -4.90 -13.02
N ASN A 197 -1.68 -5.67 -13.98
CA ASN A 197 -1.49 -7.12 -14.07
C ASN A 197 -0.07 -7.55 -14.49
N GLU A 198 0.80 -6.61 -14.90
CA GLU A 198 2.20 -6.90 -15.19
C GLU A 198 3.06 -6.82 -13.91
N ILE A 199 2.69 -5.92 -12.99
CA ILE A 199 3.47 -5.59 -11.79
C ILE A 199 3.00 -6.30 -10.53
N LEU A 200 1.76 -6.81 -10.52
CA LEU A 200 1.18 -7.49 -9.36
C LEU A 200 0.18 -8.57 -9.77
N THR A 201 0.34 -9.76 -9.20
CA THR A 201 -0.62 -10.86 -9.33
C THR A 201 -1.76 -10.69 -8.32
N LEU A 202 -3.01 -10.76 -8.78
CA LEU A 202 -4.21 -10.72 -7.95
C LEU A 202 -4.96 -12.07 -7.96
N ARG A 203 -5.72 -12.35 -6.90
CA ARG A 203 -6.68 -13.46 -6.82
C ARG A 203 -8.11 -12.93 -6.72
#